data_AF-A0A9D0ZNL0-F1
#
_entry.id   AF-A0A9D0ZNL0-F1
#
_cell.length_a   1.000
_cell.length_b   1.000
_cell.length_c   1.000
_cell.angle_alpha   90.00
_cell.angle_beta   90.00
_cell.angle_gamma   90.00
#
_symmetry.space_group_name_H-M   'P 1'
#
loop_
_entity.id
_entity.type
_entity.pdbx_description
1 polymer ?
#
loop_
_entity_poly.entity_id
_entity_poly.type
_entity_poly.pdbx_seq_one_letter_code
_entity_poly.pdbx_strand_id
1 'polypeptide(L)'
;MAHDKLFRIVLAFMLALSVLFSCLPALGEDEHAENAYPYHIEGNAGSFGVRNGYLMIPDCLVVNAHSTYTAWELNSGYNTQSGFETLFEYLMDCEVQPYTMLRDGEYASYFYTGIRIYLQSTIDPDSVAIINLRPTNSPDVSELEYAVDMRIDLYDNYSQGNQGGHTWHEVRLKDIGNLWSQIAHLTLEYYELDDLRQTTGIEYHSLQNDPSASACPTENPPTLRDENHIHKIVQVLLDAEKMPHLMAASDILHLRFVLSNGEACNVYLQEVTEWNQGCTEPDTLYARMGEYCYKVDRDAMLDALDEAGCPDAMFQV
;
A
#
# COMPACT_ATOMS: atom_id res chain seq x y z
N MET A 1 65.92 7.13 20.83
CA MET A 1 65.00 6.00 21.14
C MET A 1 63.60 6.44 21.62
N ALA A 2 63.45 7.49 22.44
CA ALA A 2 62.11 7.93 22.88
C ALA A 2 61.27 8.63 21.77
N HIS A 3 61.90 9.41 20.90
CA HIS A 3 61.20 10.12 19.82
C HIS A 3 60.63 9.20 18.73
N ASP A 4 61.30 8.08 18.40
CA ASP A 4 60.77 7.08 17.46
C ASP A 4 59.52 6.39 17.97
N LYS A 5 59.45 6.11 19.28
CA LYS A 5 58.25 5.52 19.89
C LYS A 5 57.09 6.50 19.88
N LEU A 6 57.34 7.77 20.23
CA LEU A 6 56.31 8.80 20.23
C LEU A 6 55.77 9.06 18.82
N PHE A 7 56.65 9.14 17.82
CA PHE A 7 56.28 9.34 16.42
C PHE A 7 55.42 8.18 15.89
N ARG A 8 55.79 6.92 16.21
CA ARG A 8 54.99 5.74 15.81
C ARG A 8 53.61 5.71 16.47
N ILE A 9 53.50 6.14 17.74
CA ILE A 9 52.21 6.20 18.44
C ILE A 9 51.31 7.27 17.81
N VAL A 10 51.85 8.46 17.52
CA VAL A 10 51.08 9.54 16.87
C VAL A 10 50.66 9.13 15.46
N LEU A 11 51.55 8.49 14.70
CA LEU A 11 51.23 8.02 13.34
C LEU A 11 50.14 6.93 13.37
N ALA A 12 50.24 5.96 14.29
CA ALA A 12 49.24 4.91 14.45
C ALA A 12 47.88 5.49 14.90
N PHE A 13 47.89 6.50 15.77
CA PHE A 13 46.69 7.19 16.21
C PHE A 13 46.05 7.98 15.07
N MET A 14 46.83 8.73 14.27
CA MET A 14 46.32 9.46 13.11
C MET A 14 45.79 8.52 12.04
N LEU A 15 46.42 7.36 11.83
CA LEU A 15 45.93 6.30 10.96
C LEU A 15 44.61 5.71 11.45
N ALA A 16 44.53 5.33 12.72
CA ALA A 16 43.30 4.83 13.32
C ALA A 16 42.16 5.87 13.27
N LEU A 17 42.48 7.14 13.51
CA LEU A 17 41.53 8.25 13.43
C LEU A 17 41.08 8.50 11.98
N SER A 18 42.00 8.44 11.01
CA SER A 18 41.64 8.56 9.58
C SER A 18 40.82 7.38 9.08
N VAL A 19 41.06 6.16 9.60
CA VAL A 19 40.20 4.99 9.34
C VAL A 19 38.82 5.21 9.95
N LEU A 20 38.75 5.70 11.20
CA LEU A 20 37.49 6.03 11.87
C LEU A 20 36.69 7.09 11.10
N PHE A 21 37.35 8.15 10.61
CA PHE A 21 36.75 9.20 9.78
C PHE A 21 36.41 8.74 8.36
N SER A 22 37.08 7.73 7.80
CA SER A 22 36.67 7.10 6.54
C SER A 22 35.52 6.09 6.69
N CYS A 23 35.25 5.63 7.91
CA CYS A 23 34.10 4.80 8.25
C CYS A 23 32.87 5.61 8.70
N LEU A 24 33.05 6.88 9.09
CA LEU A 24 31.95 7.78 9.45
C LEU A 24 30.95 8.09 8.30
N PRO A 25 31.32 8.13 7.01
CA PRO A 25 30.36 8.22 5.91
C PRO A 25 29.53 6.94 5.70
N ALA A 26 29.93 5.80 6.31
CA ALA A 26 29.14 4.57 6.31
C ALA A 26 28.14 4.49 7.49
N LEU A 27 28.15 5.50 8.36
CA LEU A 27 27.13 5.77 9.39
C LEU A 27 26.39 7.09 9.09
N GLY A 28 26.60 7.64 7.89
CA GLY A 28 25.80 8.75 7.39
C GLY A 28 24.41 8.21 7.08
N GLU A 29 23.41 8.84 7.68
CA GLU A 29 22.04 8.90 7.21
C GLU A 29 22.07 9.25 5.71
N ASP A 30 22.19 8.25 4.84
CA ASP A 30 21.86 8.42 3.43
C ASP A 30 20.33 8.38 3.36
N GLU A 31 19.70 9.49 3.77
CA GLU A 31 18.31 9.81 3.46
C GLU A 31 18.04 9.85 1.93
N HIS A 32 19.03 9.56 1.10
CA HIS A 32 19.01 9.78 -0.35
C HIS A 32 19.45 8.58 -1.20
N ALA A 33 19.72 7.42 -0.61
CA ALA A 33 19.95 6.23 -1.41
C ALA A 33 18.60 5.58 -1.74
N GLU A 34 17.92 6.12 -2.76
CA GLU A 34 16.71 5.52 -3.35
C GLU A 34 16.99 4.02 -3.61
N ASN A 35 16.23 3.13 -2.96
CA ASN A 35 16.35 1.66 -3.03
C ASN A 35 17.55 1.01 -2.31
N ALA A 36 18.19 1.69 -1.34
CA ALA A 36 19.26 1.08 -0.54
C ALA A 36 18.72 0.30 0.67
N TYR A 37 18.25 -0.92 0.41
CA TYR A 37 18.11 -1.92 1.47
C TYR A 37 19.50 -2.45 1.90
N PRO A 38 19.68 -2.91 3.16
CA PRO A 38 18.65 -3.09 4.18
C PRO A 38 18.48 -1.92 5.17
N TYR A 39 17.25 -1.70 5.63
CA TYR A 39 16.90 -0.78 6.73
C TYR A 39 16.74 -1.52 8.05
N HIS A 40 17.21 -0.97 9.16
CA HIS A 40 17.15 -1.63 10.47
C HIS A 40 15.95 -1.16 11.29
N ILE A 41 15.03 -2.06 11.63
CA ILE A 41 13.85 -1.74 12.43
C ILE A 41 14.05 -2.28 13.85
N GLU A 42 13.98 -1.38 14.84
CA GLU A 42 13.86 -1.75 16.25
C GLU A 42 12.45 -2.24 16.53
N GLY A 43 12.35 -3.48 16.99
CA GLY A 43 11.09 -4.11 17.36
C GLY A 43 10.70 -3.86 18.82
N ASN A 44 9.52 -4.35 19.19
CA ASN A 44 9.00 -4.30 20.56
C ASN A 44 9.06 -5.66 21.30
N ALA A 45 9.66 -6.68 20.68
CA ALA A 45 9.64 -8.05 21.15
C ALA A 45 10.89 -8.86 20.76
N GLY A 46 11.02 -10.09 21.29
CA GLY A 46 12.05 -11.03 20.87
C GLY A 46 11.64 -11.95 19.70
N SER A 47 10.36 -11.97 19.34
CA SER A 47 9.80 -12.79 18.25
C SER A 47 8.50 -12.19 17.74
N PHE A 48 8.09 -12.57 16.53
CA PHE A 48 6.76 -12.23 16.01
C PHE A 48 5.66 -12.88 16.86
N GLY A 49 4.52 -12.19 17.01
CA GLY A 49 3.36 -12.71 17.73
C GLY A 49 2.32 -11.63 18.06
N VAL A 50 1.44 -11.95 19.01
CA VAL A 50 0.44 -11.03 19.55
C VAL A 50 0.48 -11.10 21.07
N ARG A 51 0.49 -9.96 21.75
CA ARG A 51 0.44 -9.87 23.22
C ARG A 51 -0.45 -8.73 23.64
N ASN A 52 -1.38 -9.03 24.55
CA ASN A 52 -2.37 -8.08 25.07
C ASN A 52 -3.16 -7.35 23.97
N GLY A 53 -3.41 -8.01 22.84
CA GLY A 53 -4.12 -7.41 21.71
C GLY A 53 -3.28 -6.53 20.81
N TYR A 54 -1.95 -6.52 20.94
CA TYR A 54 -1.04 -5.74 20.09
C TYR A 54 -0.02 -6.64 19.40
N LEU A 55 0.47 -6.19 18.24
CA LEU A 55 1.51 -6.89 17.49
C LEU A 55 2.83 -6.91 18.25
N MET A 56 3.48 -8.08 18.25
CA MET A 56 4.87 -8.24 18.65
C MET A 56 5.72 -8.37 17.40
N ILE A 57 6.74 -7.52 17.26
CA ILE A 57 7.67 -7.49 16.14
C ILE A 57 9.10 -7.51 16.74
N PRO A 58 9.97 -8.44 16.30
CA PRO A 58 11.37 -8.43 16.72
C PRO A 58 12.21 -7.43 15.92
N ASP A 59 13.39 -7.11 16.45
CA ASP A 59 14.41 -6.39 15.69
C ASP A 59 14.69 -7.11 14.37
N CYS A 60 14.62 -6.38 13.27
CA CYS A 60 14.73 -6.95 11.94
C CYS A 60 15.36 -5.99 10.93
N LEU A 61 15.84 -6.55 9.83
CA LEU A 61 16.26 -5.81 8.66
C LEU A 61 15.15 -5.88 7.60
N VAL A 62 14.65 -4.73 7.14
CA VAL A 62 13.88 -4.64 5.90
C VAL A 62 14.84 -4.83 4.75
N VAL A 63 14.80 -5.99 4.12
CA VAL A 63 15.71 -6.34 3.01
C VAL A 63 15.11 -6.04 1.64
N ASN A 64 13.78 -5.89 1.57
CA ASN A 64 13.07 -5.53 0.36
C ASN A 64 11.62 -5.14 0.66
N ALA A 65 11.01 -4.28 -0.16
CA ALA A 65 9.58 -4.02 -0.11
C ALA A 65 9.03 -3.58 -1.48
N HIS A 66 7.77 -3.89 -1.75
CA HIS A 66 7.12 -3.62 -3.04
C HIS A 66 5.65 -3.23 -2.85
N SER A 67 5.14 -2.37 -3.72
CA SER A 67 3.69 -2.24 -3.91
C SER A 67 3.17 -3.54 -4.51
N THR A 68 2.15 -4.14 -3.89
CA THR A 68 1.69 -5.48 -4.29
C THR A 68 0.83 -5.43 -5.56
N TYR A 69 0.25 -4.27 -5.89
CA TYR A 69 -0.90 -4.19 -6.79
C TYR A 69 -0.85 -3.09 -7.84
N THR A 70 0.01 -2.08 -7.71
CA THR A 70 -0.07 -0.87 -8.55
C THR A 70 1.25 -0.54 -9.23
N ALA A 71 2.16 0.15 -8.54
CA ALA A 71 3.40 0.66 -9.13
C ALA A 71 4.53 -0.37 -9.20
N TRP A 72 4.42 -1.49 -8.47
CA TRP A 72 5.48 -2.47 -8.18
C TRP A 72 6.64 -1.87 -7.37
N GLU A 73 7.04 -0.63 -7.63
CA GLU A 73 7.99 0.17 -6.87
C GLU A 73 7.30 1.02 -5.79
N LEU A 74 8.07 1.44 -4.79
CA LEU A 74 7.60 2.33 -3.72
C LEU A 74 7.93 3.79 -4.04
N ASN A 75 7.17 4.70 -3.45
CA ASN A 75 7.44 6.13 -3.51
C ASN A 75 8.84 6.42 -2.94
N SER A 76 9.73 6.98 -3.76
CA SER A 76 11.11 7.23 -3.36
C SER A 76 11.23 8.20 -2.18
N GLY A 77 10.27 9.13 -2.02
CA GLY A 77 10.22 10.04 -0.88
C GLY A 77 9.90 9.37 0.47
N TYR A 78 9.29 8.18 0.44
CA TYR A 78 8.90 7.42 1.65
C TYR A 78 9.72 6.13 1.81
N ASN A 79 10.41 5.68 0.76
CA ASN A 79 11.26 4.49 0.75
C ASN A 79 12.62 4.76 1.43
N THR A 80 12.58 5.19 2.69
CA THR A 80 13.75 5.56 3.52
C THR A 80 13.68 4.82 4.86
N GLN A 81 14.81 4.77 5.58
CA GLN A 81 14.89 4.25 6.95
C GLN A 81 13.77 4.84 7.84
N SER A 82 13.66 6.17 7.89
CA SER A 82 12.65 6.88 8.68
C SER A 82 11.21 6.55 8.23
N GLY A 83 10.98 6.44 6.91
CA GLY A 83 9.67 6.08 6.38
C GLY A 83 9.20 4.68 6.81
N PHE A 84 10.11 3.72 6.87
CA PHE A 84 9.82 2.38 7.42
C PHE A 84 9.73 2.36 8.94
N GLU A 85 10.55 3.11 9.67
CA GLU A 85 10.40 3.25 11.13
C GLU A 85 9.00 3.74 11.48
N THR A 86 8.54 4.82 10.84
CA THR A 86 7.18 5.35 11.04
C THR A 86 6.09 4.33 10.69
N LEU A 87 6.26 3.56 9.61
CA LEU A 87 5.31 2.49 9.26
C LEU A 87 5.22 1.45 10.38
N PHE A 88 6.36 1.02 10.93
CA PHE A 88 6.41 0.01 11.98
C PHE A 88 5.92 0.54 13.33
N GLU A 89 6.14 1.81 13.65
CA GLU A 89 5.51 2.48 14.79
C GLU A 89 3.98 2.38 14.71
N TYR A 90 3.39 2.77 13.57
CA TYR A 90 1.94 2.65 13.38
C TYR A 90 1.43 1.21 13.43
N LEU A 91 2.20 0.24 12.90
CA LEU A 91 1.86 -1.18 13.03
C LEU A 91 1.81 -1.63 14.50
N MET A 92 2.80 -1.25 15.29
CA MET A 92 2.90 -1.65 16.70
C MET A 92 1.81 -1.03 17.58
N ASP A 93 1.30 0.15 17.19
CA ASP A 93 0.20 0.82 17.90
C ASP A 93 -1.18 0.24 17.58
N CYS A 94 -1.33 -0.47 16.46
CA CYS A 94 -2.63 -1.03 16.05
C CYS A 94 -3.16 -2.11 17.01
N GLU A 95 -4.47 -2.06 17.28
CA GLU A 95 -5.15 -3.14 17.99
C GLU A 95 -5.41 -4.32 17.04
N VAL A 96 -5.01 -5.51 17.49
CA VAL A 96 -5.18 -6.77 16.78
C VAL A 96 -6.56 -7.34 17.06
N GLN A 97 -7.36 -7.46 16.01
CA GLN A 97 -8.65 -8.09 15.98
C GLN A 97 -8.61 -9.45 15.27
N PRO A 98 -9.51 -10.39 15.61
CA PRO A 98 -9.67 -11.62 14.84
C PRO A 98 -9.92 -11.31 13.37
N TYR A 99 -9.23 -12.03 12.49
CA TYR A 99 -9.49 -11.94 11.06
C TYR A 99 -10.87 -12.55 10.75
N THR A 100 -11.71 -11.79 10.05
CA THR A 100 -12.98 -12.27 9.51
C THR A 100 -12.84 -12.40 8.00
N MET A 101 -12.87 -13.63 7.49
CA MET A 101 -12.84 -13.89 6.07
C MET A 101 -14.08 -13.29 5.39
N LEU A 102 -13.86 -12.55 4.30
CA LEU A 102 -14.95 -12.00 3.50
C LEU A 102 -15.69 -13.14 2.79
N ARG A 103 -17.01 -12.99 2.61
CA ARG A 103 -17.83 -13.99 1.92
C ARG A 103 -17.67 -13.84 0.40
N ASP A 104 -17.44 -14.96 -0.29
CA ASP A 104 -17.32 -15.01 -1.75
C ASP A 104 -18.52 -14.34 -2.44
N GLY A 105 -18.24 -13.40 -3.35
CA GLY A 105 -19.24 -12.77 -4.21
C GLY A 105 -20.13 -11.71 -3.54
N GLU A 106 -19.95 -11.41 -2.25
CA GLU A 106 -20.73 -10.35 -1.59
C GLU A 106 -19.98 -9.00 -1.53
N TYR A 107 -18.63 -9.01 -1.60
CA TYR A 107 -17.80 -7.79 -1.49
C TYR A 107 -16.44 -7.93 -2.20
N ALA A 108 -15.98 -6.87 -2.87
CA ALA A 108 -14.60 -6.78 -3.31
C ALA A 108 -13.72 -6.33 -2.15
N SER A 109 -12.67 -7.11 -1.83
CA SER A 109 -11.67 -6.60 -0.88
C SER A 109 -10.82 -5.58 -1.62
N TYR A 110 -10.37 -4.55 -0.90
CA TYR A 110 -9.57 -3.47 -1.47
C TYR A 110 -8.14 -3.95 -1.76
N PHE A 111 -7.97 -4.81 -2.75
CA PHE A 111 -6.68 -5.37 -3.16
C PHE A 111 -5.89 -4.42 -4.05
N TYR A 112 -6.13 -3.10 -3.99
CA TYR A 112 -5.54 -2.16 -4.94
C TYR A 112 -4.59 -1.17 -4.30
N THR A 113 -4.48 -1.19 -2.98
CA THR A 113 -3.39 -0.56 -2.25
C THR A 113 -2.81 -1.64 -1.34
N GLY A 114 -1.49 -1.71 -1.22
CA GLY A 114 -0.90 -2.70 -0.33
C GLY A 114 0.60 -2.82 -0.51
N ILE A 115 1.27 -3.08 0.60
CA ILE A 115 2.72 -3.21 0.65
C ILE A 115 3.10 -4.63 1.09
N ARG A 116 4.04 -5.23 0.38
CA ARG A 116 4.72 -6.45 0.79
C ARG A 116 6.11 -6.10 1.28
N ILE A 117 6.46 -6.55 2.49
CA ILE A 117 7.73 -6.25 3.15
C ILE A 117 8.42 -7.57 3.47
N TYR A 118 9.70 -7.65 3.12
CA TYR A 118 10.58 -8.77 3.42
C TYR A 118 11.49 -8.39 4.58
N LEU A 119 11.39 -9.15 5.66
CA LEU A 119 12.13 -8.92 6.90
C LEU A 119 13.05 -10.10 7.17
N GLN A 120 14.28 -9.79 7.58
CA GLN A 120 15.24 -10.76 8.09
C GLN A 120 15.49 -10.49 9.57
N SER A 121 15.48 -11.53 10.41
CA SER A 121 15.78 -11.34 11.83
C SER A 121 17.25 -10.93 12.04
N THR A 122 17.49 -10.00 12.97
CA THR A 122 18.86 -9.61 13.37
C THR A 122 19.50 -10.64 14.31
N ILE A 123 18.71 -11.52 14.92
CA ILE A 123 19.17 -12.57 15.84
C ILE A 123 19.49 -13.85 15.06
N ASP A 124 18.63 -14.23 14.11
CA ASP A 124 18.79 -15.40 13.24
C ASP A 124 18.57 -15.03 11.77
N PRO A 125 19.64 -14.76 10.98
CA PRO A 125 19.51 -14.37 9.59
C PRO A 125 18.85 -15.40 8.67
N ASP A 126 18.74 -16.67 9.09
CA ASP A 126 18.05 -17.71 8.33
C ASP A 126 16.52 -17.68 8.54
N SER A 127 16.03 -16.92 9.53
CA SER A 127 14.62 -16.65 9.77
C SER A 127 14.16 -15.40 9.02
N VAL A 128 13.18 -15.58 8.14
CA VAL A 128 12.62 -14.53 7.28
C VAL A 128 11.12 -14.43 7.52
N ALA A 129 10.62 -13.20 7.64
CA ALA A 129 9.19 -12.90 7.64
C ALA A 129 8.81 -12.13 6.37
N ILE A 130 7.72 -12.54 5.73
CA ILE A 130 7.09 -11.79 4.64
C ILE A 130 5.78 -11.25 5.19
N ILE A 131 5.69 -9.93 5.28
CA ILE A 131 4.48 -9.23 5.72
C ILE A 131 3.76 -8.68 4.51
N ASN A 132 2.46 -8.92 4.41
CA ASN A 132 1.58 -8.29 3.45
C ASN A 132 0.58 -7.44 4.24
N LEU A 133 0.57 -6.14 3.99
CA LEU A 133 -0.39 -5.20 4.55
C LEU A 133 -1.36 -4.78 3.45
N ARG A 134 -2.64 -4.95 3.74
CA ARG A 134 -3.72 -4.71 2.80
C ARG A 134 -4.80 -3.90 3.51
N PRO A 135 -4.95 -2.62 3.15
CA PRO A 135 -6.07 -1.84 3.62
C PRO A 135 -7.38 -2.56 3.23
N THR A 136 -8.32 -2.70 4.16
CA THR A 136 -9.52 -3.55 3.98
C THR A 136 -10.78 -2.80 4.39
N ASN A 137 -11.92 -3.21 3.83
CA ASN A 137 -13.23 -2.75 4.26
C ASN A 137 -13.96 -3.89 4.98
N SER A 138 -14.53 -3.62 6.16
CA SER A 138 -15.31 -4.61 6.92
C SER A 138 -16.82 -4.32 6.84
N PRO A 139 -17.69 -5.33 6.61
CA PRO A 139 -19.14 -5.16 6.54
C PRO A 139 -19.83 -4.96 7.90
N ASP A 140 -19.19 -5.35 9.01
CA ASP A 140 -19.84 -5.37 10.33
C ASP A 140 -19.88 -4.00 11.04
N VAL A 141 -19.34 -2.94 10.42
CA VAL A 141 -19.32 -1.60 11.02
C VAL A 141 -20.02 -0.63 10.08
N SER A 142 -21.15 -0.08 10.55
CA SER A 142 -21.97 0.92 9.83
C SER A 142 -21.25 2.25 9.56
N GLU A 143 -20.04 2.41 10.10
CA GLU A 143 -19.11 3.52 9.90
C GLU A 143 -17.73 2.89 9.69
N LEU A 144 -17.07 3.16 8.56
CA LEU A 144 -15.78 2.51 8.28
C LEU A 144 -14.69 2.99 9.24
N GLU A 145 -14.19 2.06 10.05
CA GLU A 145 -12.89 2.21 10.69
C GLU A 145 -11.81 1.93 9.64
N TYR A 146 -10.79 2.79 9.56
CA TYR A 146 -9.57 2.50 8.82
C TYR A 146 -9.03 1.18 9.38
N ALA A 147 -9.10 0.10 8.59
CA ALA A 147 -8.67 -1.21 9.01
C ALA A 147 -7.68 -1.76 7.98
N VAL A 148 -6.69 -2.48 8.47
CA VAL A 148 -5.65 -3.08 7.63
C VAL A 148 -5.61 -4.57 7.93
N ASP A 149 -5.93 -5.40 6.95
CA ASP A 149 -5.67 -6.82 7.03
C ASP A 149 -4.16 -7.05 6.85
N MET A 150 -3.58 -7.82 7.78
CA MET A 150 -2.17 -8.15 7.78
C MET A 150 -2.02 -9.67 7.70
N ARG A 151 -1.22 -10.12 6.74
CA ARG A 151 -0.76 -11.51 6.64
C ARG A 151 0.75 -11.55 6.86
N ILE A 152 1.18 -12.43 7.77
CA ILE A 152 2.60 -12.68 8.05
C ILE A 152 2.90 -14.13 7.70
N ASP A 153 3.79 -14.36 6.75
CA ASP A 153 4.37 -15.66 6.45
C ASP A 153 5.78 -15.74 7.08
N LEU A 154 5.95 -16.62 8.07
CA LEU A 154 7.22 -16.85 8.76
C LEU A 154 7.90 -18.10 8.19
N TYR A 155 9.17 -17.97 7.82
CA TYR A 155 9.97 -19.04 7.26
C TYR A 155 11.20 -19.31 8.13
N ASP A 156 11.42 -20.58 8.46
CA ASP A 156 12.66 -21.06 9.06
C ASP A 156 13.56 -21.63 7.95
N ASN A 157 14.76 -21.07 7.76
CA ASN A 157 15.72 -21.44 6.71
C ASN A 157 15.24 -21.09 5.30
N TYR A 158 14.81 -19.85 5.08
CA TYR A 158 14.45 -19.37 3.74
C TYR A 158 15.69 -19.23 2.86
N SER A 159 15.90 -20.19 1.94
CA SER A 159 16.95 -20.11 0.92
C SER A 159 16.31 -20.01 -0.47
N GLN A 160 16.97 -19.32 -1.41
CA GLN A 160 16.47 -19.18 -2.79
C GLN A 160 16.15 -20.57 -3.39
N GLY A 161 14.86 -20.87 -3.53
CA GLY A 161 14.36 -22.12 -4.11
C GLY A 161 14.00 -23.23 -3.11
N ASN A 162 14.15 -23.04 -1.81
CA ASN A 162 13.68 -24.01 -0.79
C ASN A 162 12.96 -23.28 0.35
N GLN A 163 11.63 -23.34 0.32
CA GLN A 163 10.79 -22.90 1.44
C GLN A 163 10.85 -24.02 2.48
N GLY A 164 11.57 -23.81 3.59
CA GLY A 164 11.56 -24.72 4.72
C GLY A 164 10.17 -24.85 5.36
N GLY A 165 10.12 -25.23 6.65
CA GLY A 165 8.87 -25.10 7.40
C GLY A 165 8.41 -23.64 7.38
N HIS A 166 7.13 -23.42 7.09
CA HIS A 166 6.53 -22.08 7.15
C HIS A 166 5.26 -22.11 7.99
N THR A 167 5.04 -21.04 8.75
CA THR A 167 3.80 -20.78 9.49
C THR A 167 3.26 -19.44 9.05
N TRP A 168 1.96 -19.37 8.79
CA TRP A 168 1.32 -18.11 8.43
C TRP A 168 0.30 -17.70 9.48
N HIS A 169 0.14 -16.38 9.61
CA HIS A 169 -0.80 -15.74 10.51
C HIS A 169 -1.55 -14.65 9.75
N GLU A 170 -2.87 -14.58 9.92
CA GLU A 170 -3.70 -13.49 9.42
C GLU A 170 -4.40 -12.82 10.59
N VAL A 171 -4.34 -11.50 10.60
CA VAL A 171 -4.94 -10.64 11.61
C VAL A 171 -5.57 -9.42 10.97
N ARG A 172 -6.57 -8.84 11.63
CA ARG A 172 -7.08 -7.52 11.28
C ARG A 172 -6.51 -6.49 12.25
N LEU A 173 -5.99 -5.40 11.72
CA LEU A 173 -5.48 -4.29 12.49
C LEU A 173 -6.51 -3.17 12.45
N LYS A 174 -7.03 -2.80 13.61
CA LYS A 174 -7.80 -1.57 13.75
C LYS A 174 -6.79 -0.42 13.74
N ASP A 175 -6.81 0.39 12.69
CA ASP A 175 -5.95 1.54 12.57
C ASP A 175 -6.44 2.62 13.53
N ILE A 176 -5.77 2.72 14.67
CA ILE A 176 -5.98 3.80 15.65
C ILE A 176 -5.07 5.00 15.38
N GLY A 177 -4.24 4.93 14.34
CA GLY A 177 -3.24 5.91 13.97
C GLY A 177 -3.39 6.34 12.51
N ASN A 178 -2.30 6.24 11.76
CA ASN A 178 -2.21 6.68 10.36
C ASN A 178 -1.60 5.59 9.46
N LEU A 179 -1.77 4.32 9.84
CA LEU A 179 -1.18 3.18 9.13
C LEU A 179 -1.68 3.10 7.69
N TRP A 180 -2.99 3.29 7.48
CA TRP A 180 -3.62 3.31 6.17
C TRP A 180 -2.96 4.34 5.25
N SER A 181 -2.90 5.60 5.68
CA SER A 181 -2.35 6.69 4.89
C SER A 181 -0.86 6.50 4.63
N GLN A 182 -0.12 5.95 5.60
CA GLN A 182 1.30 5.64 5.41
C GLN A 182 1.50 4.59 4.30
N ILE A 183 0.67 3.53 4.27
CA ILE A 183 0.71 2.54 3.19
C ILE A 183 0.36 3.19 1.85
N ALA A 184 -0.69 4.02 1.81
CA ALA A 184 -1.09 4.74 0.59
C ALA A 184 0.04 5.63 0.04
N HIS A 185 0.71 6.39 0.91
CA HIS A 185 1.84 7.24 0.52
C HIS A 185 3.05 6.45 0.03
N LEU A 186 3.42 5.36 0.74
CA LEU A 186 4.49 4.45 0.33
C LEU A 186 4.22 3.82 -1.06
N THR A 187 2.95 3.62 -1.42
CA THR A 187 2.55 2.92 -2.64
C THR A 187 2.07 3.83 -3.76
N LEU A 188 2.21 5.16 -3.62
CA LEU A 188 1.76 6.20 -4.58
C LEU A 188 0.23 6.29 -4.76
N GLU A 189 -0.54 5.76 -3.82
CA GLU A 189 -2.01 5.73 -3.85
C GLU A 189 -2.63 6.85 -2.98
N TYR A 190 -2.11 8.08 -3.07
CA TYR A 190 -2.53 9.23 -2.24
C TYR A 190 -2.97 10.46 -3.06
N TYR A 191 -3.31 10.27 -4.34
CA TYR A 191 -3.74 11.34 -5.25
C TYR A 191 -5.17 11.81 -4.97
N GLU A 192 -5.42 13.11 -5.18
CA GLU A 192 -6.73 13.75 -5.06
C GLU A 192 -7.40 13.95 -6.43
N LEU A 193 -8.69 14.31 -6.43
CA LEU A 193 -9.46 14.57 -7.65
C LEU A 193 -8.83 15.63 -8.56
N ASP A 194 -8.19 16.65 -8.00
CA ASP A 194 -7.57 17.73 -8.79
C ASP A 194 -6.38 17.22 -9.63
N ASP A 195 -5.71 16.14 -9.22
CA ASP A 195 -4.63 15.52 -10.00
C ASP A 195 -5.15 14.97 -11.35
N LEU A 196 -6.42 14.52 -11.38
CA LEU A 196 -7.06 13.99 -12.59
C LEU A 196 -7.24 15.03 -13.70
N ARG A 197 -7.09 16.33 -13.42
CA ARG A 197 -7.15 17.39 -14.44
C ARG A 197 -6.06 17.24 -15.51
N GLN A 198 -4.97 16.56 -15.18
CA GLN A 198 -3.84 16.35 -16.08
C GLN A 198 -3.97 15.08 -16.92
N THR A 199 -5.13 14.42 -16.89
CA THR A 199 -5.37 13.16 -17.60
C THR A 199 -5.27 13.35 -19.12
N THR A 200 -4.48 12.49 -19.75
CA THR A 200 -4.30 12.41 -21.21
C THR A 200 -4.86 11.14 -21.82
N GLY A 201 -5.18 10.15 -21.00
CA GLY A 201 -5.88 8.93 -21.40
C GLY A 201 -6.51 8.22 -20.21
N ILE A 202 -7.57 7.45 -20.47
CA ILE A 202 -8.21 6.61 -19.46
C ILE A 202 -8.16 5.17 -19.94
N GLU A 203 -7.47 4.31 -19.20
CA GLU A 203 -7.39 2.87 -19.43
C GLU A 203 -8.56 2.19 -18.70
N TYR A 204 -9.27 1.32 -19.41
CA TYR A 204 -10.36 0.52 -18.86
C TYR A 204 -9.84 -0.88 -18.51
N HIS A 205 -10.08 -1.30 -17.27
CA HIS A 205 -9.69 -2.62 -16.81
C HIS A 205 -10.92 -3.39 -16.37
N SER A 206 -11.04 -4.62 -16.89
CA SER A 206 -11.99 -5.58 -16.35
C SER A 206 -11.48 -5.94 -14.96
N LEU A 207 -12.28 -5.61 -13.96
CA LEU A 207 -12.30 -6.36 -12.72
C LEU A 207 -12.56 -7.81 -13.16
N GLN A 208 -11.65 -8.73 -12.94
CA GLN A 208 -11.96 -10.15 -13.18
C GLN A 208 -13.09 -10.51 -12.20
N ASN A 209 -14.00 -11.43 -12.52
CA ASN A 209 -15.12 -11.85 -11.63
C ASN A 209 -14.66 -12.48 -10.29
N ASP A 210 -13.40 -12.30 -9.93
CA ASP A 210 -12.78 -12.66 -8.68
C ASP A 210 -12.43 -11.37 -7.93
N PRO A 211 -13.19 -11.00 -6.89
CA PRO A 211 -12.89 -9.86 -6.05
C PRO A 211 -11.54 -9.95 -5.33
N SER A 212 -10.83 -11.09 -5.42
CA SER A 212 -9.46 -11.29 -4.94
C SER A 212 -8.37 -11.24 -6.01
N ALA A 213 -8.76 -11.10 -7.28
CA ALA A 213 -7.83 -10.86 -8.35
C ALA A 213 -7.22 -9.46 -8.22
N SER A 214 -5.88 -9.41 -8.24
CA SER A 214 -5.14 -8.17 -8.40
C SER A 214 -5.68 -7.40 -9.62
N ALA A 215 -5.93 -6.10 -9.50
CA ALA A 215 -6.07 -5.21 -10.66
C ALA A 215 -4.70 -4.99 -11.32
N CYS A 216 -4.01 -6.09 -11.64
CA CYS A 216 -2.86 -6.04 -12.50
C CYS A 216 -3.34 -5.46 -13.83
N PRO A 217 -2.72 -4.36 -14.31
CA PRO A 217 -3.06 -3.79 -15.59
C PRO A 217 -3.01 -4.90 -16.66
N THR A 218 -4.09 -5.03 -17.42
CA THR A 218 -4.08 -5.83 -18.65
C THR A 218 -2.95 -5.32 -19.53
N GLU A 219 -2.18 -6.20 -20.17
CA GLU A 219 -1.00 -5.76 -20.97
C GLU A 219 -1.36 -4.78 -22.10
N ASN A 220 -2.60 -4.82 -22.60
CA ASN A 220 -3.12 -3.91 -23.62
C ASN A 220 -4.56 -3.51 -23.27
N PRO A 221 -4.78 -2.59 -22.32
CA PRO A 221 -6.12 -2.20 -21.92
C PRO A 221 -6.76 -1.35 -23.03
N PRO A 222 -8.09 -1.44 -23.24
CA PRO A 222 -8.81 -0.42 -24.00
C PRO A 222 -8.51 0.96 -23.41
N THR A 223 -8.18 1.94 -24.26
CA THR A 223 -7.80 3.28 -23.80
C THR A 223 -8.63 4.35 -24.50
N LEU A 224 -9.33 5.17 -23.73
CA LEU A 224 -9.94 6.41 -24.20
C LEU A 224 -8.86 7.48 -24.35
N ARG A 225 -8.83 8.15 -25.51
CA ARG A 225 -7.90 9.25 -25.83
C ARG A 225 -8.59 10.51 -26.34
N ASP A 226 -9.93 10.50 -26.41
CA ASP A 226 -10.68 11.68 -26.84
C ASP A 226 -10.73 12.72 -25.71
N GLU A 227 -10.19 13.90 -25.96
CA GLU A 227 -10.05 14.96 -24.94
C GLU A 227 -11.41 15.41 -24.37
N ASN A 228 -12.47 15.46 -25.19
CA ASN A 228 -13.78 15.92 -24.73
C ASN A 228 -14.42 14.88 -23.82
N HIS A 229 -14.36 13.60 -24.20
CA HIS A 229 -14.88 12.51 -23.36
C HIS A 229 -14.08 12.37 -22.05
N ILE A 230 -12.74 12.47 -22.11
CA ILE A 230 -11.90 12.47 -20.91
C ILE A 230 -12.30 13.63 -19.99
N HIS A 231 -12.41 14.84 -20.54
CA HIS A 231 -12.79 16.02 -19.76
C HIS A 231 -14.16 15.85 -19.10
N LYS A 232 -15.14 15.25 -19.80
CA LYS A 232 -16.48 14.99 -19.25
C LYS A 232 -16.41 14.04 -18.05
N ILE A 233 -15.72 12.90 -18.17
CA ILE A 233 -15.57 11.93 -17.08
C ILE A 233 -14.84 12.56 -15.88
N VAL A 234 -13.73 13.25 -16.13
CA VAL A 234 -12.97 13.95 -15.08
C VAL A 234 -13.83 15.01 -14.39
N GLN A 235 -14.66 15.76 -15.13
CA GLN A 235 -15.52 16.78 -14.54
C GLN A 235 -16.56 16.17 -13.59
N VAL A 236 -17.16 15.03 -13.93
CA VAL A 236 -18.08 14.32 -13.02
C VAL A 236 -17.37 13.92 -11.72
N LEU A 237 -16.12 13.46 -11.81
CA LEU A 237 -15.31 13.14 -10.62
C LEU A 237 -14.96 14.40 -9.82
N LEU A 238 -14.59 15.50 -10.47
CA LEU A 238 -14.26 16.77 -9.80
C LEU A 238 -15.44 17.38 -9.04
N ASP A 239 -16.67 17.10 -9.48
CA ASP A 239 -17.91 17.55 -8.84
C ASP A 239 -18.35 16.61 -7.69
N ALA A 240 -17.63 15.50 -7.46
CA ALA A 240 -17.96 14.52 -6.44
C ALA A 240 -17.73 15.02 -5.00
N GLU A 241 -18.53 14.52 -4.07
CA GLU A 241 -18.43 14.87 -2.65
C GLU A 241 -17.40 13.99 -1.95
N LYS A 242 -16.36 14.57 -1.35
CA LYS A 242 -15.38 13.82 -0.54
C LYS A 242 -16.08 13.25 0.70
N MET A 243 -16.08 11.92 0.81
CA MET A 243 -16.67 11.24 1.95
C MET A 243 -15.71 11.32 3.15
N PRO A 244 -16.21 11.59 4.36
CA PRO A 244 -15.39 11.64 5.57
C PRO A 244 -14.87 10.25 5.99
N HIS A 245 -15.53 9.20 5.49
CA HIS A 245 -15.18 7.82 5.73
C HIS A 245 -15.08 7.10 4.39
N LEU A 246 -14.33 6.00 4.40
CA LEU A 246 -14.34 5.05 3.31
C LEU A 246 -15.75 4.43 3.22
N MET A 247 -16.14 3.87 2.07
CA MET A 247 -17.44 3.19 1.92
C MET A 247 -17.23 1.73 1.49
N ALA A 248 -18.02 0.81 2.06
CA ALA A 248 -18.03 -0.60 1.68
C ALA A 248 -19.09 -0.79 0.58
N ALA A 249 -18.64 -1.10 -0.63
CA ALA A 249 -19.47 -1.25 -1.81
C ALA A 249 -18.85 -2.27 -2.77
N SER A 250 -19.62 -2.74 -3.74
CA SER A 250 -19.14 -3.69 -4.74
C SER A 250 -18.46 -2.94 -5.88
N ASP A 251 -17.25 -3.35 -6.25
CA ASP A 251 -16.55 -2.76 -7.40
C ASP A 251 -17.31 -3.11 -8.69
N ILE A 252 -17.59 -2.10 -9.53
CA ILE A 252 -18.27 -2.28 -10.82
C ILE A 252 -17.35 -1.99 -12.00
N LEU A 253 -16.34 -1.10 -11.84
CA LEU A 253 -15.41 -0.73 -12.89
C LEU A 253 -14.08 -0.22 -12.33
N HIS A 254 -12.96 -0.58 -12.96
CA HIS A 254 -11.64 0.02 -12.70
C HIS A 254 -11.22 0.90 -13.88
N LEU A 255 -10.97 2.16 -13.57
CA LEU A 255 -10.46 3.17 -14.48
C LEU A 255 -9.06 3.58 -14.05
N ARG A 256 -8.11 3.60 -14.97
CA ARG A 256 -6.75 4.09 -14.72
C ARG A 256 -6.50 5.34 -15.55
N PHE A 257 -6.39 6.47 -14.85
CA PHE A 257 -6.23 7.81 -15.44
C PHE A 257 -4.74 8.07 -15.65
N VAL A 258 -4.29 8.05 -16.91
CA VAL A 258 -2.90 8.30 -17.29
C VAL A 258 -2.67 9.81 -17.41
N LEU A 259 -1.86 10.34 -16.50
CA LEU A 259 -1.55 11.75 -16.41
C LEU A 259 -0.49 12.18 -17.44
N SER A 260 -0.42 13.48 -17.70
CA SER A 260 0.52 14.07 -18.68
C SER A 260 2.01 13.85 -18.36
N ASN A 261 2.34 13.59 -17.08
CA ASN A 261 3.68 13.25 -16.61
C ASN A 261 4.01 11.74 -16.75
N GLY A 262 3.05 10.92 -17.19
CA GLY A 262 3.18 9.47 -17.32
C GLY A 262 2.81 8.67 -16.08
N GLU A 263 2.47 9.32 -14.96
CA GLU A 263 1.90 8.66 -13.79
C GLU A 263 0.46 8.22 -14.05
N ALA A 264 -0.06 7.34 -13.21
CA ALA A 264 -1.41 6.84 -13.35
C ALA A 264 -2.14 6.78 -12.02
N CYS A 265 -3.37 7.30 -12.00
CA CYS A 265 -4.26 7.28 -10.85
C CYS A 265 -5.32 6.20 -11.04
N ASN A 266 -5.49 5.34 -10.05
CA ASN A 266 -6.51 4.28 -10.06
C ASN A 266 -7.82 4.81 -9.46
N VAL A 267 -8.92 4.61 -10.19
CA VAL A 267 -10.26 4.95 -9.73
C VAL A 267 -11.12 3.70 -9.85
N TYR A 268 -11.59 3.21 -8.71
CA TYR A 268 -12.53 2.09 -8.65
C TYR A 268 -13.92 2.66 -8.42
N LEU A 269 -14.81 2.46 -9.38
CA LEU A 269 -16.21 2.79 -9.23
C LEU A 269 -16.90 1.66 -8.47
N GLN A 270 -17.63 2.01 -7.41
CA GLN A 270 -18.26 1.06 -6.51
C GLN A 270 -19.73 1.40 -6.29
N GLU A 271 -20.61 0.40 -6.32
CA GLU A 271 -22.06 0.58 -6.13
C GLU A 271 -22.53 -0.09 -4.83
N VAL A 272 -23.39 0.59 -4.08
CA VAL A 272 -24.05 0.01 -2.89
C VAL A 272 -25.33 -0.69 -3.32
N THR A 273 -25.33 -2.01 -3.30
CA THR A 273 -26.54 -2.80 -3.51
C THR A 273 -27.39 -2.86 -2.23
N GLU A 274 -28.72 -2.77 -2.38
CA GLU A 274 -29.75 -2.71 -1.32
C GLU A 274 -29.60 -3.71 -0.15
N TRP A 275 -28.90 -4.83 -0.37
CA TRP A 275 -28.73 -5.87 0.64
C TRP A 275 -27.80 -5.50 1.79
N ASN A 276 -26.94 -4.49 1.63
CA ASN A 276 -25.74 -4.40 2.47
C ASN A 276 -25.84 -3.59 3.75
N GLN A 277 -26.76 -2.64 3.94
CA GLN A 277 -26.56 -1.71 5.08
C GLN A 277 -27.79 -1.15 5.81
N GLY A 278 -29.04 -1.48 5.48
CA GLY A 278 -30.18 -0.87 6.20
C GLY A 278 -30.20 0.68 6.17
N CYS A 279 -29.34 1.28 5.34
CA CYS A 279 -29.19 2.70 5.07
C CYS A 279 -29.83 2.98 3.70
N THR A 280 -30.55 4.10 3.62
CA THR A 280 -31.72 4.31 2.77
C THR A 280 -31.47 4.87 1.37
N GLU A 281 -30.29 4.68 0.78
CA GLU A 281 -30.04 5.14 -0.60
C GLU A 281 -29.54 3.97 -1.47
N PRO A 282 -30.46 3.10 -1.96
CA PRO A 282 -30.19 2.29 -3.15
C PRO A 282 -29.58 3.17 -4.25
N ASP A 283 -28.71 2.59 -5.07
CA ASP A 283 -28.19 3.23 -6.29
C ASP A 283 -27.21 4.40 -6.03
N THR A 284 -26.44 4.35 -4.94
CA THR A 284 -25.33 5.30 -4.74
C THR A 284 -24.02 4.77 -5.34
N LEU A 285 -23.36 5.61 -6.16
CA LEU A 285 -22.05 5.34 -6.75
C LEU A 285 -20.94 6.06 -5.97
N TYR A 286 -19.86 5.35 -5.70
CA TYR A 286 -18.64 5.88 -5.10
C TYR A 286 -17.46 5.73 -6.05
N ALA A 287 -16.57 6.73 -6.06
CA ALA A 287 -15.24 6.64 -6.65
C ALA A 287 -14.22 6.47 -5.53
N ARG A 288 -13.55 5.32 -5.55
CA ARG A 288 -12.50 4.98 -4.61
C ARG A 288 -11.14 5.25 -5.25
N MET A 289 -10.34 6.08 -4.57
CA MET A 289 -9.09 6.62 -5.08
C MET A 289 -8.03 6.55 -3.99
N GLY A 290 -7.31 5.42 -3.91
CA GLY A 290 -6.24 5.28 -2.93
C GLY A 290 -6.70 5.52 -1.47
N GLU A 291 -6.10 6.54 -0.84
CA GLU A 291 -6.46 7.05 0.48
C GLU A 291 -7.91 7.56 0.59
N TYR A 292 -8.50 8.04 -0.51
CA TYR A 292 -9.75 8.81 -0.50
C TYR A 292 -10.95 8.06 -1.11
N CYS A 293 -12.14 8.54 -0.75
CA CYS A 293 -13.44 8.07 -1.23
C CYS A 293 -14.32 9.27 -1.57
N TYR A 294 -15.04 9.20 -2.69
CA TYR A 294 -15.90 10.27 -3.16
C TYR A 294 -17.28 9.72 -3.55
N LYS A 295 -18.36 10.38 -3.14
CA LYS A 295 -19.72 10.10 -3.63
C LYS A 295 -19.91 10.80 -4.97
N VAL A 296 -20.22 10.02 -5.99
CA VAL A 296 -20.29 10.48 -7.39
C VAL A 296 -21.75 10.49 -7.84
N ASP A 297 -22.11 11.46 -8.70
CA ASP A 297 -23.38 11.41 -9.42
C ASP A 297 -23.38 10.21 -10.38
N ARG A 298 -24.17 9.20 -10.01
CA ARG A 298 -24.24 7.92 -10.72
C ARG A 298 -24.66 8.09 -12.16
N ASP A 299 -25.73 8.80 -12.41
CA ASP A 299 -26.31 8.94 -13.75
C ASP A 299 -25.35 9.74 -14.64
N ALA A 300 -24.79 10.84 -14.13
CA ALA A 300 -23.81 11.63 -14.88
C ALA A 300 -22.55 10.83 -15.23
N MET A 301 -22.06 9.98 -14.33
CA MET A 301 -20.90 9.14 -14.57
C MET A 301 -21.18 8.07 -15.62
N LEU A 302 -22.29 7.34 -15.48
CA LEU A 302 -22.66 6.29 -16.43
C LEU A 302 -22.95 6.86 -17.82
N ASP A 303 -23.63 8.01 -17.92
CA ASP A 303 -23.86 8.72 -19.18
C ASP A 303 -22.54 9.17 -19.83
N ALA A 304 -21.58 9.66 -19.05
CA ALA A 304 -20.27 10.04 -19.56
C ALA A 304 -19.47 8.84 -20.07
N LEU A 305 -19.56 7.69 -19.40
CA LEU A 305 -18.91 6.44 -19.82
C LEU A 305 -19.54 5.85 -21.07
N ASP A 306 -20.88 5.85 -21.18
CA ASP A 306 -21.61 5.38 -22.36
C ASP A 306 -21.30 6.23 -23.59
N GLU A 307 -21.33 7.57 -23.47
CA GLU A 307 -20.95 8.48 -24.55
C GLU A 307 -19.50 8.29 -25.00
N ALA A 308 -18.60 7.96 -24.07
CA ALA A 308 -17.20 7.64 -24.38
C ALA A 308 -17.02 6.28 -25.09
N GLY A 309 -18.08 5.48 -25.19
CA GLY A 309 -18.07 4.14 -25.77
C GLY A 309 -17.43 3.09 -24.86
N CYS A 310 -17.52 3.26 -23.54
CA CYS A 310 -17.09 2.25 -22.58
C CYS A 310 -17.90 0.96 -22.79
N PRO A 311 -17.28 -0.19 -23.09
CA PRO A 311 -18.04 -1.40 -23.38
C PRO A 311 -18.83 -1.90 -22.16
N ASP A 312 -20.11 -2.25 -22.34
CA ASP A 312 -20.96 -2.85 -21.30
C ASP A 312 -20.30 -4.06 -20.61
N ALA A 313 -19.51 -4.83 -21.35
CA ALA A 313 -18.79 -6.00 -20.85
C ALA A 313 -17.72 -5.68 -19.77
N MET A 314 -17.39 -4.40 -19.56
CA MET A 314 -16.46 -3.95 -18.53
C MET A 314 -17.16 -3.73 -17.18
N PHE A 315 -18.50 -3.63 -17.15
CA PHE A 315 -19.26 -3.52 -15.92
C PHE A 315 -19.52 -4.91 -15.34
N GLN A 316 -19.20 -5.10 -14.07
CA GLN A 316 -19.67 -6.27 -13.33
C GLN A 316 -21.10 -6.02 -12.81
N VAL A 317 -21.98 -7.02 -12.96
CA VAL A 317 -23.32 -7.06 -12.37
C VAL A 317 -23.43 -8.31 -11.51
#